data_AF-A0A060SAZ5-F1
#
_entry.id   AF-A0A060SAZ5-F1
#
_cell.length_a   1.000
_cell.length_b   1.000
_cell.length_c   1.000
_cell.angle_alpha   90.00
_cell.angle_beta   90.00
_cell.angle_gamma   90.00
#
_symmetry.space_group_name_H-M   'P 1'
#
loop_
_entity.id
_entity.type
_entity.pdbx_description
1 polymer ?
#
loop_
_entity_poly.entity_id
_entity_poly.type
_entity_poly.pdbx_seq_one_letter_code
_entity_poly.pdbx_strand_id
1 'polypeptide(L)'
;MAPLQLPLCITCATLVNVTPAASVHDLPIEVLQQIFAYACTDGGYTAYSISLVSRYCQEVVHPLRLHNVALFSIRQIESFVHYLERDDIPYPQLQSQSGVRHLFLSTRRDGEALARQEAAQDPPHHIRHLTPSRSASTHTTTEWLRTRDSLNSRLSAALPRLLRIVAPDLRTLSVVHAWELRALLLPCPFPRLRAFTSMLPYELQVALGYGAVSEKRTVGPRVFPDLQQVRVQLRAPPDRPGGAAAENYDAFVEALRKTQMKSECGAKLEVIRCPRYDDGYWDERIRREWLDGVGGVEGCGTNGEGGDSDNDSESMNKGEDT
;
A
#
# COMPACT_ATOMS: atom_id res chain seq x y z
N MET A 1 70.27 35.59 10.97
CA MET A 1 68.87 35.11 11.01
C MET A 1 68.44 34.87 9.59
N ALA A 2 68.31 33.60 9.21
CA ALA A 2 68.20 33.14 7.84
C ALA A 2 66.74 33.03 7.38
N PRO A 3 66.41 33.33 6.11
CA PRO A 3 65.09 33.09 5.55
C PRO A 3 64.95 31.63 5.11
N LEU A 4 63.86 30.99 5.54
CA LEU A 4 63.47 29.63 5.16
C LEU A 4 62.95 29.63 3.70
N GLN A 5 63.76 29.06 2.81
CA GLN A 5 63.41 28.73 1.43
C GLN A 5 62.57 27.44 1.41
N LEU A 6 61.30 27.55 1.04
CA LEU A 6 60.45 26.39 0.74
C LEU A 6 60.69 25.96 -0.72
N PRO A 7 60.80 24.65 -1.00
CA PRO A 7 61.04 24.16 -2.35
C PRO A 7 59.79 24.26 -3.21
N LEU A 8 59.94 24.83 -4.40
CA LEU A 8 58.98 24.72 -5.50
C LEU A 8 58.72 23.24 -5.79
N CYS A 9 57.51 22.77 -5.49
CA CYS A 9 57.06 21.44 -5.88
C CYS A 9 56.76 21.45 -7.39
N ILE A 10 57.61 20.73 -8.12
CA ILE A 10 57.55 20.53 -9.55
C ILE A 10 56.23 19.87 -9.94
N THR A 11 55.56 20.51 -10.90
CA THR A 11 54.53 20.03 -11.82
C THR A 11 54.47 18.49 -12.00
N CYS A 12 53.41 17.88 -11.48
CA CYS A 12 52.90 16.60 -11.98
C CYS A 12 51.60 16.87 -12.76
N ALA A 13 51.75 17.42 -13.97
CA ALA A 13 50.68 17.50 -14.96
C ALA A 13 50.57 16.14 -15.67
N THR A 14 50.08 15.11 -14.97
CA THR A 14 49.52 13.93 -15.63
C THR A 14 48.22 14.38 -16.30
N LEU A 15 48.28 14.68 -17.59
CA LEU A 15 47.13 14.76 -18.48
C LEU A 15 46.48 13.37 -18.50
N VAL A 16 45.64 13.10 -17.50
CA VAL A 16 44.65 12.03 -17.58
C VAL A 16 43.77 12.42 -18.76
N ASN A 17 43.85 11.68 -19.86
CA ASN A 17 42.86 11.73 -20.92
C ASN A 17 41.53 11.34 -20.28
N VAL A 18 40.81 12.33 -19.75
CA VAL A 18 39.43 12.18 -19.33
C VAL A 18 38.69 11.94 -20.62
N THR A 19 38.50 10.67 -20.97
CA THR A 19 37.51 10.28 -21.96
C THR A 19 36.22 10.98 -21.55
N PRO A 20 35.57 11.76 -22.44
CA PRO A 20 34.34 12.44 -22.10
C PRO A 20 33.40 11.41 -21.50
N ALA A 21 32.92 11.66 -20.29
CA ALA A 21 32.05 10.74 -19.60
C ALA A 21 30.86 10.45 -20.53
N ALA A 22 30.62 9.16 -20.81
CA ALA A 22 29.49 8.76 -21.64
C ALA A 22 28.21 9.39 -21.08
N SER A 23 27.47 10.06 -21.95
CA SER A 23 26.23 10.71 -21.59
C SER A 23 25.12 9.66 -21.48
N VAL A 24 24.13 9.90 -20.61
CA VAL A 24 22.89 9.08 -20.57
C VAL A 24 22.21 9.03 -21.94
N HIS A 25 22.39 10.06 -22.76
CA HIS A 25 21.86 10.13 -24.12
C HIS A 25 22.58 9.21 -25.12
N ASP A 26 23.74 8.67 -24.76
CA ASP A 26 24.50 7.75 -25.63
C ASP A 26 24.04 6.30 -25.44
N LEU A 27 23.20 6.02 -24.43
CA LEU A 27 22.65 4.69 -24.19
C LEU A 27 21.41 4.44 -25.08
N PRO A 28 21.26 3.22 -25.64
CA PRO A 28 20.03 2.84 -26.33
C PRO A 28 18.80 2.94 -25.41
N ILE A 29 17.67 3.35 -25.99
CA ILE A 29 16.43 3.59 -25.23
C ILE A 29 15.96 2.34 -24.47
N GLU A 30 16.16 1.15 -25.04
CA GLU A 30 15.77 -0.13 -24.44
C GLU A 30 16.56 -0.40 -23.16
N VAL A 31 17.85 -0.04 -23.14
CA VAL A 31 18.72 -0.18 -21.97
C VAL A 31 18.26 0.77 -20.87
N LEU A 32 17.94 2.01 -21.23
CA LEU A 32 17.41 2.99 -20.28
C LEU A 32 16.04 2.58 -19.74
N GLN A 33 15.14 2.07 -20.58
CA GLN A 33 13.84 1.56 -20.14
C GLN A 33 14.01 0.39 -19.15
N GLN A 34 14.98 -0.50 -19.37
CA GLN A 34 15.26 -1.58 -18.42
C GLN A 34 15.80 -1.03 -17.10
N ILE A 35 16.82 -0.16 -17.14
CA ILE A 35 17.39 0.47 -15.93
C ILE A 35 16.30 1.20 -15.15
N PHE A 36 15.50 2.03 -15.82
CA PHE A 36 14.42 2.76 -15.18
C PHE A 36 13.32 1.83 -14.67
N ALA A 37 12.97 0.76 -15.39
CA ALA A 37 12.00 -0.22 -14.89
C ALA A 37 12.47 -0.92 -13.61
N TYR A 38 13.77 -1.19 -13.49
CA TYR A 38 14.37 -1.72 -12.25
C TYR A 38 14.41 -0.69 -11.12
N ALA A 39 14.72 0.58 -11.44
CA ALA A 39 14.76 1.64 -10.44
C ALA A 39 13.37 2.03 -9.94
N CYS A 40 12.35 2.03 -10.80
CA CYS A 40 11.00 2.51 -10.53
C CYS A 40 10.11 1.48 -9.81
N THR A 41 10.55 0.96 -8.67
CA THR A 41 9.79 -0.01 -7.85
C THR A 41 9.08 0.62 -6.65
N ASP A 42 9.22 1.93 -6.46
CA ASP A 42 8.81 2.71 -5.30
C ASP A 42 7.42 3.38 -5.45
N GLY A 43 6.51 2.77 -6.21
CA GLY A 43 5.18 3.35 -6.44
C GLY A 43 5.18 4.57 -7.37
N GLY A 44 6.25 4.75 -8.15
CA GLY A 44 6.32 5.75 -9.23
C GLY A 44 7.04 7.05 -8.86
N TYR A 45 7.59 7.18 -7.66
CA TYR A 45 8.36 8.35 -7.25
C TYR A 45 9.70 8.45 -7.98
N THR A 46 10.44 7.35 -8.09
CA THR A 46 11.68 7.29 -8.87
C THR A 46 11.39 7.58 -10.33
N ALA A 47 10.26 7.07 -10.87
CA ALA A 47 9.82 7.39 -12.22
C ALA A 47 9.56 8.90 -12.39
N TYR A 48 8.89 9.51 -11.41
CA TYR A 48 8.65 10.95 -11.39
C TYR A 48 9.97 11.74 -11.35
N SER A 49 10.88 11.40 -10.45
CA SER A 49 12.18 12.04 -10.29
C SER A 49 13.03 11.96 -11.57
N ILE A 50 13.11 10.78 -12.19
CA ILE A 50 13.81 10.60 -13.47
C ILE A 50 13.16 11.43 -14.59
N SER A 51 11.83 11.55 -14.58
CA SER A 51 11.12 12.36 -15.58
C SER A 51 11.44 13.86 -15.51
N LEU A 52 11.94 14.34 -14.37
CA LEU A 52 12.36 15.74 -14.19
C LEU A 52 13.79 16.01 -14.67
N VAL A 53 14.60 14.98 -14.92
CA VAL A 53 16.02 15.11 -15.30
C VAL A 53 16.18 15.71 -16.69
N SER A 54 15.40 15.23 -17.67
CA SER A 54 15.41 15.73 -19.04
C SER A 54 14.13 15.33 -19.78
N ARG A 55 13.79 16.04 -20.87
CA ARG A 55 12.68 15.66 -21.75
C ARG A 55 12.86 14.24 -22.31
N TYR A 56 14.09 13.85 -22.62
CA TYR A 56 14.40 12.50 -23.07
C TYR A 56 14.06 11.47 -21.98
N CYS A 57 14.55 11.64 -20.75
CA CYS A 57 14.23 10.76 -19.63
C CYS A 57 12.72 10.71 -19.34
N GLN A 58 12.03 11.85 -19.46
CA GLN A 58 10.57 11.93 -19.33
C GLN A 58 9.86 11.00 -20.33
N GLU A 59 10.26 11.02 -21.60
CA GLU A 59 9.71 10.15 -22.63
C GLU A 59 10.03 8.68 -22.39
N VAL A 60 11.27 8.36 -21.99
CA VAL A 60 11.70 6.99 -21.70
C VAL A 60 10.94 6.40 -20.51
N VAL A 61 10.71 7.19 -19.46
CA VAL A 61 10.02 6.74 -18.25
C VAL A 61 8.49 6.77 -18.38
N HIS A 62 7.95 7.54 -19.33
CA HIS A 62 6.51 7.69 -19.50
C HIS A 62 5.71 6.36 -19.44
N PRO A 63 6.11 5.27 -20.13
CA PRO A 63 5.40 4.00 -20.08
C PRO A 63 5.47 3.31 -18.71
N LEU A 64 6.51 3.61 -17.93
CA LEU A 64 6.80 2.98 -16.64
C LEU A 64 6.06 3.64 -15.48
N ARG A 65 5.57 4.88 -15.65
CA ARG A 65 4.91 5.66 -14.59
C ARG A 65 3.69 4.98 -13.99
N LEU A 66 3.00 4.16 -14.78
CA LEU A 66 1.79 3.46 -14.35
C LEU A 66 2.05 1.99 -14.01
N HIS A 67 3.28 1.47 -14.12
CA HIS A 67 3.57 0.07 -13.81
C HIS A 67 3.23 -0.30 -12.37
N ASN A 68 3.50 0.61 -11.43
CA ASN A 68 3.26 0.44 -10.00
C ASN A 68 2.33 1.57 -9.53
N VAL A 69 1.11 1.22 -9.14
CA VAL A 69 0.11 2.19 -8.68
C VAL A 69 -0.35 1.81 -7.28
N ALA A 70 -0.32 2.78 -6.37
CA ALA A 70 -0.84 2.65 -5.02
C ALA A 70 -1.93 3.71 -4.77
N LEU A 71 -3.12 3.24 -4.41
CA LEU A 71 -4.30 4.07 -4.13
C LEU A 71 -4.75 3.81 -2.69
N PHE A 72 -4.83 4.87 -1.88
CA PHE A 72 -5.05 4.82 -0.43
C PHE A 72 -6.42 5.36 0.01
N SER A 73 -7.31 5.65 -0.94
CA SER A 73 -8.68 6.07 -0.64
C SER A 73 -9.62 5.85 -1.83
N ILE A 74 -10.92 5.81 -1.55
CA ILE A 74 -11.98 5.76 -2.57
C ILE A 74 -11.88 6.96 -3.54
N ARG A 75 -11.56 8.16 -3.03
CA ARG A 75 -11.38 9.36 -3.88
C ARG A 75 -10.23 9.19 -4.89
N GLN A 76 -9.11 8.59 -4.47
CA GLN A 76 -7.99 8.31 -5.37
C GLN A 76 -8.36 7.24 -6.40
N ILE A 77 -9.12 6.21 -6.00
CA ILE A 77 -9.65 5.19 -6.92
C ILE A 77 -10.52 5.85 -8.00
N GLU A 78 -11.49 6.67 -7.62
CA GLU A 78 -12.35 7.39 -8.56
C GLU A 78 -11.56 8.31 -9.49
N SER A 79 -10.64 9.11 -8.94
CA SER A 79 -9.80 10.03 -9.72
C SER A 79 -8.94 9.27 -10.74
N PHE A 80 -8.40 8.12 -10.32
CA PHE A 80 -7.57 7.29 -11.20
C PHE A 80 -8.39 6.58 -12.28
N VAL A 81 -9.61 6.13 -11.98
CA VAL A 81 -10.55 5.63 -12.99
C VAL A 81 -10.83 6.71 -14.03
N HIS A 82 -11.17 7.92 -13.59
CA HIS A 82 -11.39 9.05 -14.50
C HIS A 82 -10.16 9.38 -15.33
N TYR A 83 -8.95 9.30 -14.75
CA TYR A 83 -7.71 9.49 -15.50
C TYR A 83 -7.51 8.43 -16.59
N LEU A 84 -7.74 7.16 -16.27
CA LEU A 84 -7.57 6.05 -17.23
C LEU A 84 -8.63 6.03 -18.34
N GLU A 85 -9.80 6.59 -18.09
CA GLU A 85 -10.91 6.64 -19.06
C GLU A 85 -10.87 7.87 -19.97
N ARG A 86 -9.92 8.80 -19.80
CA ARG A 86 -9.81 9.95 -20.70
C ARG A 86 -9.31 9.51 -22.06
N ASP A 87 -10.11 9.76 -23.09
CA ASP A 87 -9.76 9.47 -24.49
C ASP A 87 -8.55 10.28 -24.99
N ASP A 88 -8.26 11.41 -24.34
CA ASP A 88 -7.17 12.35 -24.71
C ASP A 88 -5.76 11.91 -24.26
N ILE A 89 -5.55 10.66 -23.84
CA ILE A 89 -4.18 10.21 -23.52
C ILE A 89 -3.35 10.28 -24.83
N PRO A 90 -2.29 11.12 -24.91
CA PRO A 90 -1.61 11.45 -26.18
C PRO A 90 -0.90 10.29 -26.90
N TYR A 91 -1.01 9.08 -26.36
CA TYR A 91 -0.29 7.90 -26.82
C TYR A 91 -1.29 6.76 -27.13
N PRO A 92 -1.85 6.72 -28.35
CA PRO A 92 -2.81 5.70 -28.78
C PRO A 92 -2.26 4.27 -28.67
N GLN A 93 -0.94 4.12 -28.74
CA GLN A 93 -0.24 2.84 -28.62
C GLN A 93 -0.35 2.26 -27.19
N LEU A 94 -0.57 3.11 -26.18
CA LEU A 94 -0.81 2.73 -24.79
C LEU A 94 -2.31 2.53 -24.47
N GLN A 95 -3.24 2.93 -25.34
CA GLN A 95 -4.68 2.79 -25.07
C GLN A 95 -5.13 1.32 -24.93
N SER A 96 -4.41 0.38 -25.56
CA SER A 96 -4.71 -1.05 -25.46
C SER A 96 -4.18 -1.70 -24.17
N GLN A 97 -3.30 -1.03 -23.43
CA GLN A 97 -2.63 -1.59 -22.25
C GLN A 97 -2.52 -0.50 -21.19
N SER A 98 -3.30 -0.61 -20.11
CA SER A 98 -3.25 0.34 -18.98
C SER A 98 -1.82 0.54 -18.43
N GLY A 99 -0.91 -0.40 -18.71
CA GLY A 99 0.46 -0.43 -18.21
C GLY A 99 0.54 -0.84 -16.75
N VAL A 100 -0.59 -0.91 -16.03
CA VAL A 100 -0.62 -1.22 -14.60
C VAL A 100 -0.34 -2.70 -14.37
N ARG A 101 0.86 -3.00 -13.88
CA ARG A 101 1.30 -4.37 -13.56
C ARG A 101 1.13 -4.67 -12.08
N HIS A 102 1.26 -3.67 -11.23
CA HIS A 102 1.23 -3.81 -9.79
C HIS A 102 0.26 -2.77 -9.22
N LEU A 103 -0.85 -3.25 -8.66
CA LEU A 103 -1.87 -2.40 -8.07
C LEU A 103 -1.97 -2.69 -6.57
N PHE A 104 -1.79 -1.64 -5.77
CA PHE A 104 -2.09 -1.62 -4.35
C PHE A 104 -3.33 -0.76 -4.10
N LEU A 105 -4.32 -1.32 -3.42
CA LEU A 105 -5.56 -0.64 -3.03
C LEU A 105 -5.66 -0.67 -1.51
N SER A 106 -5.90 0.48 -0.91
CA SER A 106 -6.21 0.61 0.50
C SER A 106 -7.44 1.50 0.68
N THR A 107 -8.46 0.98 1.36
CA THR A 107 -9.63 1.77 1.81
C THR A 107 -9.56 2.03 3.32
N ARG A 108 -8.43 1.68 3.96
CA ARG A 108 -8.23 1.80 5.40
C ARG A 108 -8.49 3.21 5.92
N ARG A 109 -7.98 4.25 5.22
CA ARG A 109 -8.19 5.64 5.62
C ARG A 109 -9.66 6.05 5.62
N ASP A 110 -10.42 5.54 4.65
CA ASP A 110 -11.87 5.77 4.59
C ASP A 110 -12.58 5.06 5.76
N GLY A 111 -12.14 3.83 6.11
CA GLY A 111 -12.62 3.09 7.29
C GLY A 111 -12.29 3.76 8.62
N GLU A 112 -11.06 4.22 8.82
CA GLU A 112 -10.63 4.93 10.03
C GLU A 112 -11.40 6.25 10.22
N ALA A 113 -11.72 6.95 9.12
CA ALA A 113 -12.60 8.11 9.18
C ALA A 113 -14.01 7.73 9.67
N LEU A 114 -14.58 6.61 9.19
CA LEU A 114 -15.86 6.08 9.65
C LEU A 114 -15.81 5.65 11.12
N ALA A 115 -14.77 4.93 11.54
CA ALA A 115 -14.60 4.46 12.90
C ALA A 115 -14.45 5.64 13.89
N ARG A 116 -13.72 6.69 13.53
CA ARG A 116 -13.63 7.92 14.34
C ARG A 116 -14.99 8.61 14.45
N GLN A 117 -15.77 8.65 13.38
CA GLN A 117 -17.12 9.21 13.42
C GLN A 117 -18.05 8.38 14.33
N GLU A 118 -17.94 7.05 14.32
CA GLU A 118 -18.68 6.15 15.21
C GLU A 118 -18.27 6.36 16.68
N ALA A 119 -16.97 6.36 16.97
CA ALA A 119 -16.45 6.55 18.33
C ALA A 119 -16.79 7.94 18.91
N ALA A 120 -16.84 8.98 18.08
CA ALA A 120 -17.28 10.31 18.51
C ALA A 120 -18.77 10.35 18.89
N GLN A 121 -19.58 9.41 18.38
CA GLN A 121 -21.01 9.33 18.70
C GLN A 121 -21.31 8.57 19.98
N ASP A 122 -20.44 7.65 20.39
CA ASP A 122 -20.58 6.89 21.63
C ASP A 122 -19.50 7.31 22.64
N PRO A 123 -19.71 8.41 23.39
CA PRO A 123 -18.74 8.82 24.39
C PRO A 123 -18.53 7.67 25.37
N PRO A 124 -17.27 7.27 25.65
CA PRO A 124 -16.98 6.13 26.47
C PRO A 124 -17.76 6.25 27.77
N HIS A 125 -18.58 5.24 28.06
CA HIS A 125 -19.48 5.16 29.20
C HIS A 125 -18.75 5.08 30.56
N HIS A 126 -17.68 5.85 30.73
CA HIS A 126 -17.07 6.08 32.03
C HIS A 126 -17.99 6.99 32.84
N ILE A 127 -18.66 6.36 33.79
CA ILE A 127 -19.40 6.94 34.93
C ILE A 127 -20.83 7.41 34.60
N ARG A 128 -21.72 6.48 34.24
CA ARG A 128 -23.18 6.67 34.41
C ARG A 128 -23.66 5.96 35.67
N HIS A 129 -23.48 6.61 36.80
CA HIS A 129 -24.31 6.35 37.98
C HIS A 129 -25.67 7.04 37.79
N LEU A 130 -26.71 6.21 37.60
CA LEU A 130 -28.07 6.39 38.16
C LEU A 130 -29.02 7.51 37.67
N THR A 131 -29.13 7.80 36.37
CA THR A 131 -30.35 8.45 35.85
C THR A 131 -30.86 7.84 34.55
N PRO A 132 -32.09 7.26 34.52
CA PRO A 132 -32.69 6.68 33.33
C PRO A 132 -33.29 7.78 32.44
N SER A 133 -32.46 8.54 31.74
CA SER A 133 -32.95 9.46 30.70
C SER A 133 -33.08 8.70 29.37
N ARG A 134 -34.28 8.13 29.15
CA ARG A 134 -34.72 7.52 27.88
C ARG A 134 -35.20 8.64 26.96
N SER A 135 -34.43 9.05 25.94
CA SER A 135 -35.00 9.54 24.65
C SER A 135 -34.03 10.07 23.56
N ALA A 136 -32.70 10.14 23.73
CA ALA A 136 -31.89 10.98 22.81
C ALA A 136 -30.98 10.31 21.75
N SER A 137 -30.97 8.99 21.52
CA SER A 137 -29.87 8.35 20.73
C SER A 137 -30.20 7.84 19.30
N THR A 138 -31.35 8.16 18.70
CA THR A 138 -31.70 7.59 17.38
C THR A 138 -31.13 8.34 16.17
N HIS A 139 -30.81 9.63 16.27
CA HIS A 139 -30.44 10.43 15.10
C HIS A 139 -29.01 10.14 14.60
N THR A 140 -28.05 9.94 15.51
CA THR A 140 -26.61 9.80 15.21
C THR A 140 -26.28 8.51 14.45
N THR A 141 -26.87 7.39 14.84
CA THR A 141 -26.70 6.09 14.13
C THR A 141 -27.12 6.18 12.66
N THR A 142 -28.14 6.99 12.33
CA THR A 142 -28.60 7.12 10.94
C THR A 142 -27.61 7.85 10.05
N GLU A 143 -26.84 8.81 10.58
CA GLU A 143 -25.85 9.55 9.80
C GLU A 143 -24.63 8.70 9.48
N TRP A 144 -24.09 7.97 10.47
CA TRP A 144 -22.97 7.06 10.24
C TRP A 144 -23.30 5.98 9.19
N LEU A 145 -24.49 5.37 9.30
CA LEU A 145 -24.97 4.40 8.31
C LEU A 145 -25.03 5.00 6.90
N ARG A 146 -25.52 6.24 6.75
CA ARG A 146 -25.57 6.94 5.46
C ARG A 146 -24.17 7.19 4.89
N THR A 147 -23.21 7.64 5.70
CA THR A 147 -21.82 7.83 5.25
C THR A 147 -21.20 6.52 4.78
N ARG A 148 -21.38 5.44 5.56
CA ARG A 148 -20.90 4.10 5.22
C ARG A 148 -21.52 3.60 3.91
N ASP A 149 -22.83 3.72 3.74
CA ASP A 149 -23.54 3.29 2.53
C ASP A 149 -23.16 4.13 1.31
N SER A 150 -22.88 5.43 1.49
CA SER A 150 -22.35 6.31 0.45
C SER A 150 -20.95 5.85 -0.02
N LEU A 151 -20.03 5.58 0.91
CA LEU A 151 -18.69 5.08 0.58
C LEU A 151 -18.73 3.71 -0.10
N ASN A 152 -19.59 2.80 0.39
CA ASN A 152 -19.82 1.51 -0.23
C ASN A 152 -20.33 1.64 -1.66
N SER A 153 -21.28 2.53 -1.90
CA SER A 153 -21.86 2.76 -3.23
C SER A 153 -20.80 3.30 -4.21
N ARG A 154 -19.98 4.26 -3.77
CA ARG A 154 -18.89 4.84 -4.55
C ARG A 154 -17.81 3.82 -4.88
N LEU A 155 -17.35 3.06 -3.89
CA LEU A 155 -16.37 2.00 -4.09
C LEU A 155 -16.89 0.91 -5.04
N SER A 156 -18.15 0.50 -4.87
CA SER A 156 -18.79 -0.50 -5.74
C SER A 156 -18.96 -0.02 -7.17
N ALA A 157 -19.08 1.30 -7.40
CA ALA A 157 -19.15 1.88 -8.74
C ALA A 157 -17.75 2.00 -9.39
N ALA A 158 -16.74 2.45 -8.63
CA ALA A 158 -15.42 2.75 -9.16
C ALA A 158 -14.53 1.50 -9.32
N LEU A 159 -14.52 0.61 -8.33
CA LEU A 159 -13.58 -0.51 -8.29
C LEU A 159 -13.76 -1.49 -9.47
N PRO A 160 -14.98 -1.90 -9.85
CA PRO A 160 -15.15 -2.77 -11.01
C PRO A 160 -14.64 -2.19 -12.32
N ARG A 161 -14.76 -0.87 -12.50
CA ARG A 161 -14.26 -0.16 -13.69
C ARG A 161 -12.75 -0.16 -13.69
N LEU A 162 -12.12 0.23 -12.57
CA LEU A 162 -10.68 0.19 -12.39
C LEU A 162 -10.13 -1.20 -12.72
N LEU A 163 -10.65 -2.22 -12.04
CA LEU A 163 -10.17 -3.60 -12.20
C LEU A 163 -10.33 -4.08 -13.64
N ARG A 164 -11.43 -3.75 -14.33
CA ARG A 164 -11.62 -4.13 -15.73
C ARG A 164 -10.58 -3.49 -16.64
N ILE A 165 -10.23 -2.22 -16.42
CA ILE A 165 -9.23 -1.50 -17.23
C ILE A 165 -7.84 -2.11 -17.01
N VAL A 166 -7.46 -2.43 -15.77
CA VAL A 166 -6.11 -2.92 -15.46
C VAL A 166 -5.93 -4.43 -15.59
N ALA A 167 -7.02 -5.20 -15.53
CA ALA A 167 -6.98 -6.68 -15.49
C ALA A 167 -6.11 -7.35 -16.57
N PRO A 168 -6.08 -6.89 -17.84
CA PRO A 168 -5.28 -7.54 -18.88
C PRO A 168 -3.78 -7.57 -18.59
N ASP A 169 -3.25 -6.56 -17.88
CA ASP A 169 -1.82 -6.38 -17.62
C ASP A 169 -1.42 -6.63 -16.17
N LEU A 170 -2.42 -6.72 -15.28
CA LEU A 170 -2.20 -6.81 -13.84
C LEU A 170 -1.52 -8.13 -13.46
N ARG A 171 -0.32 -8.02 -12.87
CA ARG A 171 0.50 -9.15 -12.38
C ARG A 171 0.43 -9.33 -10.88
N THR A 172 0.32 -8.24 -10.13
CA THR A 172 0.13 -8.30 -8.68
C THR A 172 -0.97 -7.38 -8.23
N LEU A 173 -1.86 -7.89 -7.39
CA LEU A 173 -2.93 -7.12 -6.78
C LEU A 173 -2.85 -7.26 -5.27
N SER A 174 -2.71 -6.14 -4.56
CA SER A 174 -2.70 -6.09 -3.11
C SER A 174 -3.85 -5.23 -2.62
N VAL A 175 -4.69 -5.77 -1.73
CA VAL A 175 -5.92 -5.11 -1.28
C VAL A 175 -6.00 -5.08 0.24
N VAL A 176 -6.00 -3.87 0.77
CA VAL A 176 -6.16 -3.53 2.19
C VAL A 176 -7.54 -2.91 2.36
N HIS A 177 -8.51 -3.72 2.75
CA HIS A 177 -9.90 -3.28 2.81
C HIS A 177 -10.32 -2.94 4.24
N ALA A 178 -10.94 -1.77 4.41
CA ALA A 178 -11.62 -1.37 5.65
C ALA A 178 -12.83 -2.27 5.91
N TRP A 179 -12.96 -2.78 7.14
CA TRP A 179 -14.01 -3.74 7.50
C TRP A 179 -15.39 -3.09 7.63
N GLU A 180 -15.42 -1.78 7.83
CA GLU A 180 -16.62 -0.96 7.83
C GLU A 180 -17.28 -0.95 6.44
N LEU A 181 -16.54 -1.33 5.39
CA LEU A 181 -17.01 -1.35 4.01
C LEU A 181 -17.35 -2.78 3.57
N ARG A 182 -18.33 -2.90 2.68
CA ARG A 182 -18.77 -4.17 2.11
C ARG A 182 -17.65 -4.88 1.38
N ALA A 183 -17.75 -6.21 1.35
CA ALA A 183 -16.81 -7.09 0.67
C ALA A 183 -16.55 -6.67 -0.78
N LEU A 184 -15.29 -6.73 -1.20
CA LEU A 184 -14.88 -6.42 -2.55
C LEU A 184 -15.13 -7.61 -3.47
N LEU A 185 -15.91 -7.37 -4.54
CA LEU A 185 -16.10 -8.33 -5.60
C LEU A 185 -15.05 -8.08 -6.70
N LEU A 186 -14.39 -9.14 -7.15
CA LEU A 186 -13.49 -9.13 -8.29
C LEU A 186 -14.30 -9.46 -9.55
N PRO A 187 -14.64 -8.47 -10.41
CA PRO A 187 -15.71 -8.63 -11.40
C PRO A 187 -15.24 -9.15 -12.76
N CYS A 188 -13.94 -9.40 -12.91
CA CYS A 188 -13.33 -9.81 -14.18
C CYS A 188 -12.21 -10.84 -13.93
N PRO A 189 -11.88 -11.68 -14.92
CA PRO A 189 -10.73 -12.55 -14.85
C PRO A 189 -9.44 -11.73 -14.94
N PHE A 190 -8.37 -12.21 -14.31
CA PHE A 190 -7.06 -11.58 -14.38
C PHE A 190 -6.08 -12.56 -15.02
N PRO A 191 -5.93 -12.53 -16.36
CA PRO A 191 -5.21 -13.56 -17.09
C PRO A 191 -3.72 -13.62 -16.70
N ARG A 192 -3.14 -12.50 -16.27
CA ARG A 192 -1.70 -12.38 -15.94
C ARG A 192 -1.42 -12.26 -14.44
N LEU A 193 -2.43 -12.37 -13.58
CA LEU A 193 -2.25 -12.18 -12.14
C LEU A 193 -1.47 -13.35 -11.55
N ARG A 194 -0.28 -13.05 -11.04
CA ARG A 194 0.64 -14.02 -10.43
C ARG A 194 0.62 -13.99 -8.92
N ALA A 195 0.42 -12.81 -8.33
CA ALA A 195 0.36 -12.65 -6.88
C ALA A 195 -0.88 -11.86 -6.46
N PHE A 196 -1.61 -12.39 -5.49
CA PHE A 196 -2.73 -11.70 -4.86
C PHE A 196 -2.49 -11.61 -3.36
N THR A 197 -2.58 -10.40 -2.80
CA THR A 197 -2.52 -10.16 -1.36
C THR A 197 -3.83 -9.53 -0.91
N SER A 198 -4.44 -10.06 0.14
CA SER A 198 -5.64 -9.43 0.73
C SER A 198 -5.63 -9.50 2.25
N MET A 199 -6.00 -8.38 2.87
CA MET A 199 -6.53 -8.39 4.24
C MET A 199 -8.01 -8.74 4.15
N LEU A 200 -8.33 -10.01 4.38
CA LEU A 200 -9.66 -10.56 4.11
C LEU A 200 -10.62 -10.31 5.27
N PRO A 201 -11.80 -9.73 5.01
CA PRO A 201 -13.01 -10.10 5.74
C PRO A 201 -13.58 -11.44 5.17
N TYR A 202 -14.41 -12.12 5.96
CA TYR A 202 -14.90 -13.49 5.70
C TYR A 202 -15.54 -13.68 4.32
N GLU A 203 -16.15 -12.64 3.76
CA GLU A 203 -16.97 -12.71 2.55
C GLU A 203 -16.17 -12.93 1.25
N LEU A 204 -14.89 -12.52 1.19
CA LEU A 204 -14.04 -12.79 0.02
C LEU A 204 -13.69 -14.29 -0.13
N GLN A 205 -13.91 -15.10 0.91
CA GLN A 205 -13.81 -16.57 0.84
C GLN A 205 -14.83 -17.15 -0.15
N VAL A 206 -16.03 -16.56 -0.21
CA VAL A 206 -17.08 -16.96 -1.13
C VAL A 206 -16.70 -16.58 -2.57
N ALA A 207 -16.17 -15.36 -2.75
CA ALA A 207 -15.78 -14.85 -4.07
C ALA A 207 -14.61 -15.61 -4.70
N LEU A 208 -13.62 -16.02 -3.89
CA LEU A 208 -12.52 -16.89 -4.35
C LEU A 208 -12.95 -18.36 -4.49
N GLY A 209 -14.21 -18.69 -4.21
CA GLY A 209 -14.75 -20.04 -4.35
C GLY A 209 -14.28 -21.02 -3.28
N TYR A 210 -13.75 -20.54 -2.15
CA TYR A 210 -13.33 -21.35 -0.99
C TYR A 210 -14.48 -21.66 -0.01
N GLY A 211 -15.67 -21.07 -0.20
CA GLY A 211 -16.86 -21.33 0.62
C GLY A 211 -17.78 -22.40 0.03
N ALA A 212 -18.12 -23.39 0.87
CA ALA A 212 -18.99 -24.55 0.63
C ALA A 212 -18.57 -25.45 -0.55
N VAL A 213 -17.95 -26.58 -0.18
CA VAL A 213 -17.69 -27.72 -1.06
C VAL A 213 -19.03 -28.26 -1.56
N SER A 214 -19.56 -27.68 -2.64
CA SER A 214 -20.57 -28.35 -3.44
C SER A 214 -19.84 -29.43 -4.22
N GLU A 215 -20.08 -30.70 -3.87
CA GLU A 215 -19.43 -31.91 -4.41
C GLU A 215 -19.58 -32.09 -5.93
N LYS A 216 -20.25 -31.17 -6.63
CA LYS A 216 -20.47 -31.22 -8.09
C LYS A 216 -20.06 -29.93 -8.80
N ARG A 217 -18.86 -29.41 -8.54
CA ARG A 217 -18.29 -28.38 -9.42
C ARG A 217 -17.74 -29.03 -10.69
N THR A 218 -18.48 -28.86 -11.78
CA THR A 218 -17.93 -29.00 -13.13
C THR A 218 -16.68 -28.12 -13.23
N VAL A 219 -15.62 -28.65 -13.84
CA VAL A 219 -14.33 -27.97 -13.99
C VAL A 219 -14.50 -26.76 -14.92
N GLY A 220 -14.96 -25.64 -14.37
CA GLY A 220 -14.98 -24.37 -15.06
C GLY A 220 -13.55 -23.87 -15.30
N PRO A 221 -13.34 -23.02 -16.31
CA PRO A 221 -12.03 -22.40 -16.55
C PRO A 221 -11.56 -21.67 -15.30
N ARG A 222 -10.28 -21.84 -14.95
CA ARG A 222 -9.67 -21.15 -13.81
C ARG A 222 -9.77 -19.64 -14.03
N VAL A 223 -10.39 -18.92 -13.08
CA VAL A 223 -10.53 -17.45 -13.11
C VAL A 223 -9.17 -16.75 -13.13
N PHE A 224 -8.14 -17.41 -12.60
CA PHE A 224 -6.76 -16.93 -12.52
C PHE A 224 -5.79 -18.04 -12.97
N PRO A 225 -5.50 -18.16 -14.28
CA PRO A 225 -4.69 -19.26 -14.80
C PRO A 225 -3.22 -19.19 -14.34
N ASP A 226 -2.69 -17.99 -14.20
CA ASP A 226 -1.28 -17.72 -13.89
C ASP A 226 -1.02 -17.46 -12.39
N LEU A 227 -2.01 -17.67 -11.51
CA LEU A 227 -1.89 -17.35 -10.10
C LEU A 227 -0.90 -18.29 -9.41
N GLN A 228 0.22 -17.74 -8.96
CA GLN A 228 1.32 -18.47 -8.33
C GLN A 228 1.34 -18.28 -6.81
N GLN A 229 0.90 -17.13 -6.31
CA GLN A 229 0.97 -16.79 -4.90
C GLN A 229 -0.31 -16.11 -4.42
N VAL A 230 -0.82 -16.58 -3.28
CA VAL A 230 -1.93 -15.95 -2.55
C VAL A 230 -1.45 -15.67 -1.14
N ARG A 231 -1.43 -14.40 -0.75
CA ARG A 231 -1.09 -13.95 0.60
C ARG A 231 -2.36 -13.49 1.29
N VAL A 232 -2.69 -14.14 2.40
CA VAL A 232 -3.83 -13.76 3.22
C VAL A 232 -3.29 -13.21 4.52
N GLN A 233 -3.53 -11.92 4.76
CA GLN A 233 -3.24 -11.34 6.05
C GLN A 233 -4.49 -11.47 6.93
N LEU A 234 -4.36 -12.26 8.00
CA LEU A 234 -5.42 -12.44 8.99
C LEU A 234 -5.55 -11.18 9.84
N ARG A 235 -6.77 -10.86 10.28
CA ARG A 235 -6.99 -9.86 11.33
C ARG A 235 -6.57 -10.44 12.70
N ALA A 236 -6.41 -9.56 13.70
CA ALA A 236 -6.43 -10.00 15.08
C ALA A 236 -7.77 -10.74 15.38
N PRO A 237 -7.73 -11.79 16.23
CA PRO A 237 -8.95 -12.44 16.71
C PRO A 237 -9.85 -11.41 17.43
N PRO A 238 -11.17 -11.63 17.47
CA PRO A 238 -12.08 -10.76 18.21
C PRO A 238 -11.66 -10.64 19.69
N ASP A 239 -11.79 -9.45 20.27
CA ASP A 239 -11.26 -9.13 21.61
C ASP A 239 -11.87 -9.95 22.74
N ARG A 240 -13.08 -10.48 22.53
CA ARG A 240 -13.78 -11.34 23.50
C ARG A 240 -13.54 -12.80 23.14
N PRO A 241 -12.72 -13.53 23.92
CA PRO A 241 -12.62 -14.98 23.74
C PRO A 241 -13.97 -15.64 24.08
N GLY A 242 -14.35 -16.65 23.29
CA GLY A 242 -15.61 -17.37 23.44
C GLY A 242 -16.78 -16.73 22.68
N GLY A 243 -17.56 -17.57 22.00
CA GLY A 243 -18.71 -17.16 21.20
C GLY A 243 -18.51 -17.38 19.70
N ALA A 244 -19.61 -17.31 18.95
CA ALA A 244 -19.66 -17.67 17.54
C ALA A 244 -18.63 -16.93 16.66
N ALA A 245 -18.29 -15.68 16.97
CA ALA A 245 -17.29 -14.92 16.21
C ALA A 245 -15.86 -15.47 16.38
N ALA A 246 -15.48 -15.84 17.61
CA ALA A 246 -14.17 -16.43 17.90
C ALA A 246 -14.08 -17.84 17.29
N GLU A 247 -15.13 -18.65 17.45
CA GLU A 247 -15.21 -19.99 16.86
C GLU A 247 -15.14 -19.95 15.33
N ASN A 248 -15.85 -19.01 14.69
CA ASN A 248 -15.79 -18.82 13.24
C ASN A 248 -14.41 -18.36 12.77
N TYR A 249 -13.75 -17.49 13.54
CA TYR A 249 -12.39 -17.06 13.24
C TYR A 249 -11.40 -18.24 13.33
N ASP A 250 -11.44 -19.02 14.40
CA ASP A 250 -10.56 -20.18 14.57
C ASP A 250 -10.80 -21.25 13.52
N ALA A 251 -12.07 -21.56 13.22
CA ALA A 251 -12.45 -22.47 12.15
C ALA A 251 -11.92 -21.99 10.79
N PHE A 252 -11.98 -20.68 10.52
CA PHE A 252 -11.45 -20.10 9.30
C PHE A 252 -9.92 -20.19 9.21
N VAL A 253 -9.22 -19.82 10.28
CA VAL A 253 -7.75 -19.91 10.33
C VAL A 253 -7.31 -21.37 10.11
N GLU A 254 -8.01 -22.31 10.72
CA GLU A 254 -7.74 -23.73 10.55
C GLU A 254 -8.05 -24.22 9.12
N ALA A 255 -9.14 -23.75 8.51
CA ALA A 255 -9.44 -24.03 7.10
C ALA A 255 -8.34 -23.52 6.15
N LEU A 256 -7.80 -22.32 6.40
CA LEU A 256 -6.68 -21.78 5.64
C LEU A 256 -5.41 -22.60 5.80
N ARG A 257 -5.07 -23.01 7.04
CA ARG A 257 -3.91 -23.89 7.30
C ARG A 257 -4.04 -25.22 6.58
N LYS A 258 -5.22 -25.86 6.66
CA LYS A 258 -5.52 -27.10 5.94
C LYS A 258 -5.38 -26.92 4.42
N THR A 259 -5.89 -25.82 3.89
CA THR A 259 -5.76 -25.49 2.46
C THR A 259 -4.30 -25.26 2.05
N GLN A 260 -3.55 -24.54 2.88
CA GLN A 260 -2.12 -24.28 2.67
C GLN A 260 -1.32 -25.58 2.60
N MET A 261 -1.64 -26.56 3.44
CA MET A 261 -0.98 -27.86 3.43
C MET A 261 -1.37 -28.72 2.22
N LYS A 262 -2.59 -28.60 1.71
CA LYS A 262 -3.07 -29.43 0.61
C LYS A 262 -2.52 -29.02 -0.76
N SER A 263 -2.20 -27.74 -0.98
CA SER A 263 -1.55 -27.20 -2.20
C SER A 263 -2.00 -27.81 -3.56
N GLU A 264 -3.25 -28.23 -3.68
CA GLU A 264 -3.78 -28.86 -4.90
C GLU A 264 -3.94 -27.83 -6.04
N CYS A 265 -4.00 -26.53 -5.71
CA CYS A 265 -4.23 -25.47 -6.68
C CYS A 265 -2.99 -25.04 -7.48
N GLY A 266 -1.79 -25.52 -7.15
CA GLY A 266 -0.52 -25.09 -7.76
C GLY A 266 -0.07 -23.67 -7.35
N ALA A 267 -0.94 -22.89 -6.71
CA ALA A 267 -0.61 -21.60 -6.11
C ALA A 267 -0.15 -21.78 -4.66
N LYS A 268 0.93 -21.10 -4.28
CA LYS A 268 1.43 -21.01 -2.90
C LYS A 268 0.48 -20.13 -2.09
N LEU A 269 -0.27 -20.73 -1.17
CA LEU A 269 -1.01 -20.00 -0.14
C LEU A 269 -0.08 -19.67 1.03
N GLU A 270 -0.06 -18.41 1.43
CA GLU A 270 0.75 -17.91 2.54
C GLU A 270 -0.13 -17.10 3.48
N VAL A 271 -0.25 -17.57 4.72
CA VAL A 271 -0.99 -16.87 5.76
C VAL A 271 -0.02 -15.95 6.50
N ILE A 272 -0.19 -14.65 6.31
CA ILE A 272 0.56 -13.62 7.01
C ILE A 272 -0.15 -13.35 8.33
N ARG A 273 0.55 -13.49 9.45
CA ARG A 273 0.04 -13.09 10.76
C ARG A 273 -0.09 -11.57 10.76
N CYS A 274 -1.23 -11.01 11.17
CA CYS A 274 -1.28 -9.58 11.49
C CYS A 274 -0.27 -9.33 12.60
N PRO A 275 0.73 -8.50 12.38
CA PRO A 275 1.43 -7.91 13.50
C PRO A 275 0.42 -7.03 14.24
N ARG A 276 0.43 -7.11 15.58
CA ARG A 276 -0.24 -6.10 16.38
C ARG A 276 0.55 -4.82 16.14
N TYR A 277 -0.09 -3.89 15.47
CA TYR A 277 0.48 -2.60 15.19
C TYR A 277 -0.25 -1.61 16.07
N ASP A 278 0.52 -0.80 16.80
CA ASP A 278 -0.06 0.31 17.54
C ASP A 278 -0.82 1.23 16.57
N ASP A 279 -1.88 1.87 17.06
CA ASP A 279 -2.63 2.83 16.27
C ASP A 279 -1.68 3.88 15.69
N GLY A 280 -1.83 4.15 14.39
CA GLY A 280 -0.94 5.04 13.65
C GLY A 280 0.36 4.40 13.16
N TYR A 281 0.74 3.18 13.55
CA TYR A 281 1.97 2.52 13.05
C TYR A 281 2.01 2.45 11.52
N TRP A 282 0.88 2.17 10.86
CA TRP A 282 0.86 2.05 9.41
C TRP A 282 0.89 3.40 8.72
N ASP A 283 0.22 4.42 9.24
CA ASP A 283 0.41 5.77 8.72
C ASP A 283 1.85 6.19 8.92
N GLU A 284 2.43 5.89 10.08
CA GLU A 284 3.79 6.23 10.43
C GLU A 284 4.83 5.44 9.62
N ARG A 285 4.59 4.15 9.34
CA ARG A 285 5.45 3.30 8.53
C ARG A 285 5.28 3.56 7.05
N ILE A 286 4.06 3.74 6.54
CA ILE A 286 3.85 4.15 5.15
C ILE A 286 4.46 5.54 4.98
N ARG A 287 4.28 6.46 5.93
CA ARG A 287 4.95 7.77 5.96
C ARG A 287 6.46 7.61 6.05
N ARG A 288 7.02 6.69 6.86
CA ARG A 288 8.47 6.45 6.97
C ARG A 288 9.04 5.80 5.73
N GLU A 289 8.51 4.66 5.29
CA GLU A 289 8.90 4.01 4.04
C GLU A 289 8.74 4.95 2.83
N TRP A 290 7.77 5.85 2.87
CA TRP A 290 7.62 6.92 1.89
C TRP A 290 8.63 8.06 2.09
N LEU A 291 8.85 8.58 3.31
CA LEU A 291 9.80 9.67 3.60
C LEU A 291 11.26 9.22 3.47
N ASP A 292 11.61 8.03 3.93
CA ASP A 292 12.92 7.37 3.76
C ASP A 292 13.18 7.10 2.26
N GLY A 293 12.12 6.86 1.48
CA GLY A 293 12.18 6.76 0.02
C GLY A 293 12.28 8.12 -0.70
N VAL A 294 11.70 9.19 -0.14
CA VAL A 294 11.62 10.54 -0.74
C VAL A 294 12.81 11.43 -0.35
N GLY A 295 13.27 11.35 0.90
CA GLY A 295 14.33 12.19 1.43
C GLY A 295 15.71 11.85 0.88
N GLY A 296 15.86 10.66 0.29
CA GLY A 296 17.18 10.04 0.20
C GLY A 296 17.69 9.79 1.62
N VAL A 297 18.36 8.66 1.83
CA VAL A 297 19.17 8.54 3.03
C VAL A 297 20.18 9.70 2.98
N GLU A 298 20.04 10.69 3.86
CA GLU A 298 21.08 11.66 4.21
C GLU A 298 22.25 10.88 4.85
N GLY A 299 22.95 10.13 4.01
CA GLY A 299 24.09 9.30 4.38
C GLY A 299 25.29 9.52 3.48
N CYS A 300 25.23 10.53 2.60
CA CYS A 300 26.36 10.91 1.77
C CYS A 300 26.44 12.44 1.67
N GLY A 301 26.92 13.10 2.72
CA GLY A 301 27.53 14.42 2.53
C GLY A 301 27.34 15.52 3.58
N THR A 302 27.12 15.24 4.86
CA THR A 302 27.37 16.27 5.90
C THR A 302 28.11 15.68 7.10
N ASN A 303 29.44 15.64 6.98
CA ASN A 303 30.28 15.86 8.14
C ASN A 303 29.98 17.29 8.64
N GLY A 304 29.31 17.40 9.78
CA GLY A 304 28.98 18.68 10.39
C GLY A 304 28.55 18.47 11.83
N GLU A 305 29.48 18.70 12.73
CA GLU A 305 29.37 18.64 14.18
C GLU A 305 28.22 19.53 14.72
N GLY A 306 27.62 19.09 15.84
CA GLY A 306 26.62 19.83 16.62
C GLY A 306 25.55 18.85 17.09
N GLY A 307 25.62 18.26 18.28
CA GLY A 307 25.72 18.98 19.55
C GLY A 307 24.30 19.26 20.03
N ASP A 308 24.02 18.84 21.27
CA ASP A 308 22.84 19.11 22.10
C ASP A 308 21.88 17.91 22.24
N SER A 309 21.48 17.48 23.42
CA SER A 309 21.94 17.66 24.81
C SER A 309 20.92 16.85 25.62
N ASP A 310 21.43 15.95 26.45
CA ASP A 310 20.64 15.23 27.44
C ASP A 310 19.88 16.22 28.34
N ASN A 311 18.57 16.03 28.44
CA ASN A 311 17.76 16.71 29.45
C ASN A 311 17.01 15.66 30.27
N ASP A 312 17.78 15.00 31.13
CA ASP A 312 17.29 14.20 32.25
C ASP A 312 16.73 15.14 33.32
N SER A 313 15.41 15.37 33.30
CA SER A 313 14.72 15.96 34.46
C SER A 313 14.40 14.86 35.47
N GLU A 314 15.40 14.59 36.31
CA GLU A 314 15.35 13.84 37.56
C GLU A 314 14.41 14.56 38.56
N SER A 315 13.24 13.96 38.83
CA SER A 315 12.31 14.43 39.85
C SER A 315 12.64 13.81 41.21
N MET A 316 13.64 14.40 41.88
CA MET A 316 13.86 14.25 43.32
C MET A 316 12.85 15.14 44.06
N ASN A 317 11.84 14.55 44.70
CA ASN A 317 11.07 15.23 45.74
C ASN A 317 11.46 14.66 47.10
N LYS A 318 12.24 15.44 47.86
CA LYS A 318 12.62 15.20 49.25
C LYS A 318 11.62 15.87 50.18
N GLY A 319 11.37 15.20 51.31
CA GLY A 319 11.12 15.68 52.69
C GLY A 319 10.47 17.05 52.91
N GLU A 320 9.37 17.12 53.67
CA GLU A 320 9.35 17.18 55.15
C GLU A 320 9.37 18.62 55.69
N ASP A 321 8.68 18.79 56.82
CA ASP A 321 8.64 19.90 57.78
C ASP A 321 7.77 21.13 57.47
N THR A 322 6.54 21.18 58.01
CA THR A 322 6.22 21.77 59.34
C THR A 322 4.73 21.65 59.67
#